data_AF-A0A2K3LKN0-F1
#
_entry.id   AF-A0A2K3LKN0-F1
#
_cell.length_a   1.000
_cell.length_b   1.000
_cell.length_c   1.000
_cell.angle_alpha   90.00
_cell.angle_beta   90.00
_cell.angle_gamma   90.00
#
_symmetry.space_group_name_H-M   'P 1'
#
loop_
_entity.id
_entity.type
_entity.pdbx_description
1 polymer ?
#
loop_
_entity_poly.entity_id
_entity_poly.type
_entity_poly.pdbx_seq_one_letter_code
_entity_poly.pdbx_strand_id
1 'polypeptide(L)'
;MVVSAEYDEVSKKWSIETKNIREDKSEKYISNYLVIASGENSEGYIPNVSGLGNFEGEVVHSKYYKSGSKYESKKVLVVGCGNSGMEIAYDLHNWGANPSIVIRSP
;
A
#
# COMPACT_ATOMS: atom_id res chain seq x y z
N MET A 1 -17.14 4.39 0.42
CA MET A 1 -16.00 4.14 1.34
C MET A 1 -16.48 4.40 2.75
N VAL A 2 -16.07 3.59 3.72
CA VAL A 2 -16.38 3.84 5.14
C VAL A 2 -15.51 5.00 5.63
N VAL A 3 -16.11 5.96 6.33
CA VAL A 3 -15.43 7.14 6.89
C VAL A 3 -15.26 6.97 8.40
N SER A 4 -16.31 6.52 9.08
CA SER A 4 -16.31 6.27 10.52
C SER A 4 -17.24 5.10 10.85
N ALA A 5 -16.96 4.44 11.97
CA ALA A 5 -17.83 3.43 12.55
C ALA A 5 -17.79 3.56 14.07
N GLU A 6 -18.92 3.87 14.68
CA GLU A 6 -19.06 4.10 16.12
C GLU A 6 -20.05 3.12 16.72
N TYR A 7 -19.72 2.55 17.87
CA TYR A 7 -20.64 1.70 18.62
C TYR A 7 -21.44 2.55 19.61
N ASP A 8 -22.76 2.53 19.48
CA ASP A 8 -23.66 3.19 20.42
C ASP A 8 -24.02 2.21 21.55
N GLU A 9 -23.52 2.49 22.75
CA GLU A 9 -23.74 1.70 23.96
C GLU A 9 -25.21 1.66 24.41
N VAL A 10 -26.01 2.67 24.07
CA VAL A 10 -27.43 2.75 24.46
C VAL A 10 -28.27 1.88 23.55
N SER A 11 -28.13 2.04 22.23
CA SER A 11 -28.89 1.25 21.26
C SER A 11 -28.29 -0.14 20.99
N LYS A 12 -27.07 -0.40 21.47
CA LYS A 12 -26.28 -1.62 21.24
C LYS A 12 -26.08 -1.92 19.75
N LYS A 13 -25.93 -0.86 18.95
CA LYS A 13 -25.78 -0.94 17.49
C LYS A 13 -24.57 -0.13 17.02
N TRP A 14 -24.03 -0.55 15.88
CA TRP A 14 -23.06 0.20 15.12
C TRP A 14 -23.74 1.25 14.26
N SER A 15 -23.21 2.47 14.30
CA SER A 15 -23.51 3.58 13.41
C SER A 15 -22.32 3.76 12.46
N ILE A 16 -22.53 3.47 11.17
CA ILE A 16 -21.48 3.54 10.15
C ILE A 16 -21.78 4.71 9.22
N GLU A 17 -20.80 5.60 9.06
CA GLU A 17 -20.85 6.65 8.05
C GLU A 17 -20.05 6.23 6.83
N THR A 18 -20.65 6.40 5.66
CA THR A 18 -20.01 6.08 4.39
C THR A 18 -20.13 7.25 3.43
N LYS A 19 -19.11 7.41 2.59
CA LYS A 19 -19.11 8.34 1.46
C LYS A 19 -19.17 7.56 0.16
N ASN A 20 -20.24 7.75 -0.62
CA ASN A 20 -20.34 7.26 -1.99
C ASN A 20 -19.49 8.16 -2.89
N ILE A 21 -18.33 7.66 -3.31
CA ILE A 21 -17.37 8.41 -4.14
C ILE A 21 -17.86 8.71 -5.56
N ARG A 22 -18.88 7.98 -6.06
CA ARG A 22 -19.40 8.18 -7.42
C ARG A 22 -20.46 9.27 -7.46
N GLU A 23 -21.29 9.33 -6.42
CA GLU A 23 -22.40 10.28 -6.32
C GLU A 23 -22.10 11.47 -5.42
N ASP A 24 -20.91 11.50 -4.79
CA ASP A 24 -20.48 12.47 -3.77
C ASP A 24 -21.51 12.65 -2.64
N LYS A 25 -22.19 11.56 -2.26
CA LYS A 25 -23.20 11.53 -1.20
C LYS A 25 -22.68 10.84 0.04
N SER A 26 -23.10 11.34 1.20
CA SER A 26 -22.90 10.66 2.47
C SER A 26 -24.14 9.84 2.84
N GLU A 27 -23.91 8.64 3.34
CA GLU A 27 -24.94 7.69 3.74
C GLU A 27 -24.62 7.15 5.14
N LYS A 28 -25.67 6.92 5.94
CA LYS A 28 -25.57 6.38 7.30
C LYS A 28 -26.25 5.03 7.38
N TYR A 29 -25.53 4.04 7.91
CA TYR A 29 -26.02 2.68 8.11
C TYR A 29 -26.05 2.36 9.59
N ILE A 30 -27.06 1.60 10.02
CA ILE A 30 -27.20 1.12 11.39
C ILE A 30 -27.26 -0.41 11.37
N SER A 31 -26.42 -1.08 12.15
CA SER A 31 -26.33 -2.54 12.17
C SER A 31 -26.07 -3.08 13.58
N ASN A 32 -26.51 -4.31 13.85
CA ASN A 32 -26.18 -5.00 15.10
C ASN A 32 -24.72 -5.50 15.11
N TYR A 33 -24.15 -5.78 13.93
CA TYR A 33 -22.82 -6.36 13.79
C TYR A 33 -22.00 -5.58 12.76
N LEU A 34 -20.69 -5.51 13.00
CA LEU A 34 -19.70 -4.94 12.10
C LEU A 34 -18.59 -5.97 11.87
N VAL A 35 -18.34 -6.32 10.61
CA VAL A 35 -17.24 -7.20 10.21
C VAL A 35 -16.18 -6.33 9.54
N ILE A 36 -14.97 -6.31 10.10
CA ILE A 36 -13.85 -5.55 9.55
C ILE A 36 -12.98 -6.49 8.71
N ALA A 37 -13.05 -6.33 7.39
CA ALA A 37 -12.26 -7.09 6.41
C ALA A 37 -11.57 -6.15 5.40
N SER A 38 -11.16 -4.96 5.84
CA SER A 38 -10.58 -3.91 4.99
C SER A 38 -9.15 -4.18 4.52
N GLY A 39 -8.51 -5.23 5.03
CA GLY A 39 -7.10 -5.54 4.78
C GLY A 39 -6.14 -4.64 5.59
N GLU A 40 -4.94 -5.15 5.83
CA GLU A 40 -3.91 -4.48 6.67
C GLU A 40 -2.81 -3.80 5.82
N ASN A 41 -2.55 -4.29 4.61
CA ASN A 41 -1.41 -3.88 3.78
C ASN A 41 -1.76 -2.85 2.70
N SER A 42 -2.85 -2.10 2.86
CA SER A 42 -3.34 -1.21 1.82
C SER A 42 -2.54 0.09 1.74
N GLU A 43 -1.93 0.58 2.82
CA GLU A 43 -1.16 1.83 2.82
C GLU A 43 0.34 1.58 2.68
N GLY A 44 0.93 2.18 1.65
CA GLY A 44 2.36 2.07 1.43
C GLY A 44 3.12 2.98 2.37
N TYR A 45 4.22 2.49 2.95
CA TYR A 45 5.07 3.27 3.83
C TYR A 45 6.47 3.39 3.24
N ILE A 46 6.86 4.61 2.87
CA ILE A 46 8.24 4.93 2.50
C ILE A 46 8.89 5.53 3.76
N PRO A 47 9.91 4.88 4.35
CA PRO A 47 10.59 5.43 5.51
C PRO A 47 11.31 6.73 5.13
N ASN A 48 11.43 7.64 6.10
CA ASN A 48 12.26 8.82 5.90
C ASN A 48 13.74 8.40 5.85
N VAL A 49 14.34 8.46 4.66
CA VAL A 49 15.75 8.14 4.43
C VAL A 49 16.48 9.43 4.11
N SER A 50 17.52 9.73 4.89
CA SER A 50 18.36 10.92 4.69
C SER A 50 18.89 10.98 3.25
N GLY A 51 18.64 12.11 2.57
CA GLY A 51 19.07 12.33 1.18
C GLY A 51 18.15 11.75 0.11
N LEU A 52 17.10 11.00 0.46
CA LEU A 52 16.16 10.42 -0.52
C LEU A 52 15.46 11.49 -1.36
N GLY A 53 15.15 12.65 -0.79
CA GLY A 53 14.55 13.77 -1.52
C GLY A 53 15.47 14.42 -2.57
N ASN A 54 16.78 14.17 -2.49
CA ASN A 54 17.77 14.65 -3.47
C ASN A 54 18.10 13.57 -4.51
N PHE A 55 17.48 12.39 -4.43
CA PHE A 55 17.70 11.33 -5.41
C PHE A 55 17.01 11.70 -6.72
N GLU A 56 17.79 11.85 -7.78
CA GLU A 56 17.29 12.24 -9.11
C GLU A 56 16.59 11.10 -9.85
N GLY A 57 16.71 9.88 -9.35
CA GLY A 57 16.05 8.70 -9.91
C GLY A 57 14.62 8.53 -9.41
N GLU A 58 13.94 7.51 -9.95
CA GLU A 58 12.57 7.19 -9.55
C GLU A 58 12.54 6.48 -8.18
N VAL A 59 11.65 6.92 -7.29
CA VAL A 59 11.36 6.26 -6.02
C VAL A 59 9.92 5.74 -6.06
N VAL A 60 9.75 4.42 -5.96
CA VAL A 60 8.44 3.76 -6.06
C VAL A 60 8.25 2.81 -4.88
N HIS A 61 7.16 2.96 -4.13
CA HIS A 61 6.74 1.96 -3.14
C HIS A 61 6.17 0.72 -3.85
N SER A 62 6.36 -0.47 -3.30
CA SER A 62 5.91 -1.75 -3.89
C SER A 62 4.43 -1.76 -4.29
N LYS A 63 3.54 -1.15 -3.50
CA LYS A 63 2.11 -0.92 -3.82
C LYS A 63 1.87 -0.34 -5.22
N TYR A 64 2.77 0.49 -5.72
CA TYR A 64 2.67 1.16 -7.02
C TYR A 64 3.48 0.48 -8.13
N TYR A 65 4.32 -0.50 -7.79
CA TYR A 65 5.02 -1.31 -8.79
C TYR A 65 4.03 -2.08 -9.67
N LYS A 66 4.31 -2.17 -10.97
CA LYS A 66 3.44 -2.86 -11.94
C LYS A 66 4.17 -3.94 -12.73
N SER A 67 5.39 -3.67 -13.17
CA SER A 67 6.18 -4.59 -13.98
C SER A 67 7.63 -4.10 -14.10
N GLY A 68 8.55 -5.04 -14.26
CA GLY A 68 9.96 -4.81 -14.49
C GLY A 68 10.27 -4.22 -15.86
N SER A 69 9.35 -4.33 -16.82
CA SER A 69 9.52 -3.89 -18.21
C SER A 69 9.96 -2.42 -18.37
N LYS A 70 9.55 -1.52 -17.46
CA LYS A 70 9.96 -0.10 -17.46
C LYS A 70 11.45 0.11 -17.07
N TYR A 71 12.09 -0.92 -16.53
CA TYR A 71 13.41 -0.86 -15.91
C TYR A 71 14.48 -1.64 -16.67
N GLU A 72 14.20 -2.09 -17.89
CA GLU A 72 15.18 -2.76 -18.74
C GLU A 72 16.51 -1.98 -18.80
N SER A 73 17.63 -2.69 -18.62
CA SER A 73 18.99 -2.15 -18.55
C SER A 73 19.28 -1.14 -17.43
N LYS A 74 18.30 -0.80 -16.58
CA LYS A 74 18.51 0.12 -15.44
C LYS A 74 19.09 -0.60 -14.24
N LYS A 75 19.82 0.15 -13.40
CA LYS A 75 20.19 -0.29 -12.06
C LYS A 75 19.06 0.07 -11.10
N VAL A 76 18.56 -0.91 -10.35
CA VAL A 76 17.41 -0.72 -9.46
C VAL A 76 17.75 -1.22 -8.06
N LEU A 77 17.53 -0.38 -7.04
CA LEU A 77 17.68 -0.78 -5.65
C LEU A 77 16.31 -1.15 -5.07
N VAL A 78 16.15 -2.40 -4.65
CA VAL A 78 14.97 -2.89 -3.94
C VAL A 78 15.26 -2.82 -2.45
N VAL A 79 14.43 -2.09 -1.71
CA VAL A 79 14.60 -1.90 -0.26
C VAL A 79 13.62 -2.81 0.48
N GLY A 80 14.14 -3.83 1.17
CA GLY A 80 13.36 -4.84 1.89
C GLY A 80 13.34 -6.22 1.19
N CYS A 81 13.25 -7.29 1.99
CA CYS A 81 13.35 -8.68 1.55
C CYS A 81 12.15 -9.56 1.92
N GLY A 82 11.00 -8.95 2.23
CA GLY A 82 9.74 -9.69 2.33
C GLY A 82 9.26 -10.18 0.97
N ASN A 83 8.10 -10.86 0.93
CA ASN A 83 7.55 -11.45 -0.30
C ASN A 83 7.56 -10.47 -1.49
N SER A 84 7.03 -9.26 -1.29
CA SER A 84 7.01 -8.24 -2.35
C SER A 84 8.40 -7.82 -2.81
N GLY A 85 9.38 -7.68 -1.90
CA GLY A 85 10.74 -7.30 -2.27
C GLY A 85 11.43 -8.37 -3.12
N MET A 86 11.28 -9.64 -2.73
CA MET A 86 11.83 -10.78 -3.48
C MET A 86 11.19 -10.95 -4.85
N GLU A 87 9.85 -10.90 -4.93
CA GLU A 87 9.11 -11.02 -6.19
C GLU A 87 9.44 -9.87 -7.15
N ILE A 88 9.53 -8.64 -6.65
CA ILE A 88 9.89 -7.47 -7.46
C ILE A 88 11.33 -7.60 -7.97
N ALA A 89 12.28 -8.00 -7.13
CA ALA A 89 13.65 -8.19 -7.56
C ALA A 89 13.76 -9.28 -8.65
N TYR A 90 13.00 -10.36 -8.52
CA TYR A 90 12.94 -11.42 -9.52
C TYR A 90 12.30 -10.95 -10.84
N ASP A 91 11.17 -10.23 -10.77
CA ASP A 91 10.51 -9.68 -11.96
C ASP A 91 11.39 -8.65 -12.68
N LEU A 92 12.08 -7.77 -11.94
CA LEU A 92 13.06 -6.84 -12.49
C LEU A 92 14.16 -7.57 -13.26
N HIS A 93 14.73 -8.63 -12.68
CA HIS A 93 15.77 -9.42 -13.34
C HIS A 93 15.26 -10.07 -14.62
N ASN A 94 14.05 -10.65 -14.61
CA ASN A 94 13.44 -11.27 -15.79
C ASN A 94 13.20 -10.27 -16.94
N TRP A 95 12.98 -9.00 -16.62
CA TRP A 95 12.84 -7.91 -17.60
C TRP A 95 14.17 -7.24 -17.99
N GLY A 96 15.32 -7.83 -17.65
CA GLY A 96 16.63 -7.33 -18.05
C GLY A 96 17.10 -6.10 -17.26
N ALA A 97 16.48 -5.79 -16.12
CA ALA A 97 17.02 -4.81 -15.17
C ALA A 97 18.16 -5.43 -14.34
N ASN A 98 18.91 -4.57 -13.65
CA ASN A 98 19.99 -4.95 -12.74
C ASN A 98 19.59 -4.65 -11.29
N PRO A 99 18.82 -5.52 -10.61
CA PRO A 99 18.36 -5.29 -9.26
C PRO A 99 19.48 -5.54 -8.22
N SER A 100 19.49 -4.75 -7.15
CA SER A 100 20.23 -5.01 -5.91
C SER A 100 19.25 -4.93 -4.75
N ILE A 101 19.41 -5.77 -3.73
CA ILE A 101 18.49 -5.82 -2.58
C ILE A 101 19.23 -5.30 -1.34
N VAL A 102 18.62 -4.35 -0.62
CA VAL A 102 19.08 -3.95 0.72
C VAL A 102 18.18 -4.59 1.78
N ILE A 103 18.83 -5.22 2.78
CA ILE A 103 18.17 -6.00 3.82
C ILE A 103 18.50 -5.38 5.17
N ARG A 104 17.48 -5.02 5.95
CA ARG A 104 17.68 -4.50 7.32
C ARG A 104 17.85 -5.62 8.34
N SER A 105 17.11 -6.71 8.17
CA SER A 105 17.12 -7.88 9.04
C SER A 105 16.80 -9.10 8.17
N PRO A 106 17.71 -10.08 8.04
CA PRO A 106 17.50 -11.28 7.24
C PRO A 106 16.36 -12.15 7.76
#